data_AF-A0A150IYF5-F1
#
_entry.id   AF-A0A150IYF5-F1
#
_cell.length_a   1.000
_cell.length_b   1.000
_cell.length_c   1.000
_cell.angle_alpha   90.00
_cell.angle_beta   90.00
_cell.angle_gamma   90.00
#
_symmetry.space_group_name_H-M   'P 1'
#
loop_
_entity.id
_entity.type
_entity.pdbx_description
1 polymer ?
#
loop_
_entity_poly.entity_id
_entity_poly.type
_entity_poly.pdbx_seq_one_letter_code
_entity_poly.pdbx_strand_id
1 'polypeptide(L)' 'MRQRNKVQRGLKHVEPSKVFVDGFKTYYNFIRPHMSLNGKTPAEMAGIDLELDGNKWAEIIKLSAKRC' A
#
# COMPACT_ATOMS: atom_id res chain seq x y z
N MET A 1 18.43 6.39 -0.71
CA MET A 1 17.74 5.39 0.17
C MET A 1 17.91 5.62 1.68
N ARG A 2 19.04 6.15 2.18
CA ARG A 2 19.41 6.14 3.62
C ARG A 2 18.60 7.07 4.55
N GLN A 3 17.79 7.98 4.02
CA GLN A 3 17.06 8.96 4.84
C GLN A 3 15.81 8.40 5.55
N ARG A 4 15.10 7.43 4.94
CA ARG A 4 13.87 6.85 5.53
C ARG A 4 14.16 6.03 6.80
N ASN A 5 15.24 5.24 6.80
CA ASN A 5 15.68 4.49 7.97
C ASN A 5 16.02 5.39 9.18
N LYS A 6 16.49 6.63 8.94
CA LYS A 6 16.81 7.58 10.03
C LYS A 6 15.55 8.16 10.68
N VAL A 7 14.52 8.44 9.88
CA VAL A 7 13.30 9.14 10.35
C VAL A 7 12.31 8.19 11.01
N GLN A 8 12.20 6.94 10.53
CA GLN A 8 11.27 5.95 11.10
C GLN A 8 11.87 5.26 12.33
N ARG A 9 11.87 5.98 13.47
CA ARG A 9 12.48 5.55 14.74
C ARG A 9 11.88 4.27 15.36
N GLY A 10 10.75 3.77 14.83
CA GLY A 10 10.05 2.57 15.30
C GLY A 10 10.33 1.28 14.51
N LEU A 11 11.12 1.33 13.43
CA LEU A 11 11.45 0.16 12.59
C LEU A 11 12.66 -0.65 13.08
N LYS A 12 12.94 -0.64 14.39
CA LYS A 12 14.15 -1.28 14.97
C LYS A 12 13.95 -2.76 15.31
N HIS A 13 12.72 -3.17 15.60
CA HIS A 13 12.36 -4.54 15.95
C HIS A 13 11.65 -5.23 14.79
N VAL A 14 11.91 -6.51 14.58
CA VAL A 14 11.45 -7.23 13.38
C VAL A 14 9.92 -7.40 13.36
N GLU A 15 9.27 -7.77 14.47
CA GLU A 15 7.82 -7.99 14.45
C GLU A 15 6.99 -6.72 14.19
N PRO A 16 7.20 -5.60 14.91
CA PRO A 16 6.45 -4.36 14.65
C PRO A 16 6.74 -3.80 13.26
N SER A 17 7.97 -4.00 12.77
CA SER A 17 8.37 -3.54 11.44
C SER A 17 7.68 -4.29 10.33
N LYS A 18 7.42 -5.59 10.51
CA LYS A 18 6.77 -6.40 9.48
C LYS A 18 5.36 -5.92 9.20
N VAL A 19 4.56 -5.68 10.24
CA VAL A 19 3.18 -5.17 10.11
C VAL A 19 3.16 -3.82 9.41
N PHE A 20 4.05 -2.90 9.80
CA PHE A 20 4.14 -1.59 9.17
C PHE A 20 4.56 -1.69 7.69
N VAL A 21 5.59 -2.49 7.39
CA VAL A 21 6.11 -2.65 6.02
C VAL A 21 5.06 -3.28 5.12
N ASP A 22 4.32 -4.28 5.61
CA ASP A 22 3.28 -4.93 4.82
C ASP A 22 2.10 -3.98 4.58
N GLY A 23 1.67 -3.21 5.59
CA GLY A 23 0.67 -2.14 5.38
C GLY A 23 1.15 -1.08 4.39
N PHE A 24 2.43 -0.70 4.44
CA PHE A 24 3.01 0.26 3.50
C PHE A 24 3.08 -0.26 2.08
N LYS A 25 3.40 -1.55 1.88
CA LYS A 25 3.36 -2.19 0.55
C LYS A 25 1.95 -2.13 -0.04
N THR A 26 0.93 -2.49 0.75
CA THR A 26 -0.47 -2.44 0.31
C THR A 26 -0.86 -1.01 -0.08
N TYR A 27 -0.49 -0.02 0.73
CA TYR A 27 -0.73 1.38 0.41
C TYR A 27 -0.05 1.83 -0.89
N TYR A 28 1.23 1.48 -1.08
CA TYR A 28 1.99 1.89 -2.26
C TYR A 28 1.46 1.23 -3.54
N ASN A 29 1.02 -0.03 -3.47
CA ASN A 29 0.57 -0.79 -4.64
C ASN A 29 -0.86 -0.43 -5.07
N PHE A 30 -1.77 -0.16 -4.14
CA PHE A 30 -3.21 -0.06 -4.44
C PHE A 30 -3.82 1.33 -4.19
N ILE A 31 -3.18 2.18 -3.39
CA ILE A 31 -3.79 3.45 -2.95
C ILE A 31 -3.01 4.66 -3.47
N ARG A 32 -1.68 4.59 -3.48
CA ARG A 32 -0.82 5.73 -3.82
C ARG A 32 -0.61 5.84 -5.35
N PRO A 33 -1.15 6.89 -6.01
CA PRO A 33 -0.87 7.13 -7.41
C PRO A 33 0.61 7.49 -7.60
N HIS A 34 1.21 7.00 -8.68
CA HIS A 34 2.62 7.25 -8.99
C HIS A 34 2.75 8.22 -10.17
N MET A 35 3.50 9.31 -9.98
CA MET A 35 3.71 10.31 -11.04
C MET A 35 4.37 9.70 -12.29
N SER A 36 5.36 8.82 -12.12
CA SER A 36 6.02 8.13 -13.24
C SER A 36 5.14 7.09 -13.96
N LEU A 37 3.99 6.73 -13.38
CA LEU A 37 3.02 5.80 -13.97
C LEU A 37 1.80 6.56 -14.50
N ASN A 38 1.97 7.83 -14.90
CA ASN A 38 0.90 8.72 -15.36
C ASN A 38 -0.27 8.84 -14.36
N GLY A 39 0.04 8.86 -13.07
CA GLY A 39 -0.97 8.97 -12.01
C GLY A 39 -1.64 7.65 -11.63
N LYS A 40 -1.27 6.53 -12.28
CA LYS A 40 -1.78 5.20 -11.93
C LYS A 40 -1.01 4.61 -10.74
N THR A 41 -1.68 3.73 -10.01
CA THR A 41 -1.08 2.88 -9.01
C THR A 41 -0.33 1.72 -9.69
N PRO A 42 0.68 1.13 -9.03
CA PRO A 42 1.35 -0.06 -9.54
C PRO A 42 0.39 -1.22 -9.85
N ALA A 43 -0.67 -1.41 -9.06
CA ALA A 43 -1.68 -2.44 -9.30
C ALA A 43 -2.49 -2.17 -10.58
N GLU A 44 -2.95 -0.94 -10.79
CA GLU A 44 -3.66 -0.55 -12.01
C GLU A 44 -2.77 -0.70 -13.25
N MET A 45 -1.47 -0.38 -13.14
CA MET A 45 -0.51 -0.60 -14.23
C MET A 45 -0.28 -2.09 -14.54
N ALA A 46 -0.40 -2.95 -13.54
CA ALA A 46 -0.35 -4.40 -13.72
C ALA A 46 -1.66 -4.99 -14.27
N GLY A 47 -2.66 -4.16 -14.57
CA GLY A 47 -3.97 -4.59 -15.06
C GLY A 47 -4.92 -5.08 -13.95
N ILE A 48 -4.57 -4.85 -12.68
CA ILE A 48 -5.43 -5.14 -11.54
C ILE A 48 -6.19 -3.85 -11.23
N ASP A 49 -7.33 -3.67 -11.90
CA ASP A 49 -8.26 -2.60 -11.57
C ASP A 49 -9.20 -3.07 -10.46
N LEU A 50 -9.19 -2.36 -9.34
CA LEU A 50 -10.00 -2.68 -8.15
C LEU A 50 -11.21 -1.76 -8.02
N GLU A 51 -11.43 -0.85 -8.98
CA GLU A 51 -12.53 0.13 -9.00
C GLU A 51 -12.76 0.78 -7.62
N LEU A 52 -11.67 1.17 -6.96
CA LEU A 52 -11.73 1.66 -5.58
C LEU A 52 -12.32 3.07 -5.54
N ASP A 53 -13.55 3.23 -5.06
CA ASP A 53 -14.25 4.50 -4.91
C ASP A 53 -14.31 4.98 -3.45
N GLY A 54 -14.18 6.29 -3.25
CA GLY A 54 -14.21 6.91 -1.93
C GLY A 54 -13.11 6.38 -0.97
N ASN A 55 -13.51 5.59 0.04
CA ASN A 55 -12.63 5.11 1.11
C ASN A 55 -11.85 3.85 0.70
N LYS A 56 -10.77 4.06 -0.09
CA LYS A 56 -9.91 3.00 -0.64
C LYS A 56 -9.49 1.91 0.34
N TRP A 57 -9.18 2.26 1.59
CA TRP A 57 -8.82 1.28 2.63
C TRP A 57 -9.98 0.36 3.01
N ALA A 58 -11.17 0.92 3.22
CA ALA A 58 -12.34 0.14 3.60
C ALA A 58 -12.75 -0.81 2.47
N GLU A 59 -12.61 -0.37 1.22
CA GLU A 59 -12.93 -1.20 0.05
C GLU A 59 -11.96 -2.36 -0.13
N ILE A 60 -10.64 -2.12 0.00
CA ILE A 60 -9.65 -3.21 -0.03
C ILE A 60 -9.95 -4.26 1.06
N ILE A 61 -10.30 -3.81 2.27
CA ILE A 61 -10.67 -4.72 3.37
C ILE A 61 -11.94 -5.50 3.03
N LYS A 62 -12.97 -4.85 2.50
CA LYS A 62 -14.21 -5.51 2.05
C LYS A 62 -13.94 -6.55 0.97
N LEU A 63 -13.16 -6.21 -0.06
CA LEU A 63 -12.78 -7.12 -1.15
C LEU A 63 -11.97 -8.31 -0.64
N SER A 64 -11.07 -8.09 0.31
CA SER A 64 -10.32 -9.17 0.96
C SER A 64 -11.21 -10.08 1.79
N ALA A 65 -12.20 -9.52 2.51
CA ALA A 65 -13.12 -10.28 3.35
C ALA A 65 -14.20 -11.03 2.55
N LYS A 66 -14.59 -10.49 1.39
CA LYS A 66 -15.60 -11.08 0.49
C LYS A 66 -15.11 -12.32 -0.26
N ARG A 67 -13.81 -12.60 -0.23
CA ARG A 67 -13.18 -13.72 -0.93
C ARG A 67 -13.08 -15.01 -0.09
N CYS A 68 -13.81 -15.07 1.02
CA CYS A 68 -13.97 -16.24 1.89
C CYS A 68 -15.27 -16.98 1.60
#